data_AF-A0A661ZK54-F1
#
_entry.id   AF-A0A661ZK54-F1
#
_cell.length_a   1.000
_cell.length_b   1.000
_cell.length_c   1.000
_cell.angle_alpha   90.00
_cell.angle_beta   90.00
_cell.angle_gamma   90.00
#
_symmetry.space_group_name_H-M   'P 1'
#
loop_
_entity.id
_entity.type
_entity.pdbx_description
1 polymer ?
#
loop_
_entity_poly.entity_id
_entity_poly.type
_entity_poly.pdbx_seq_one_letter_code
_entity_poly.pdbx_strand_id
1 'polypeptide(L)'
;MILKINILKIMKNKNQKLFIILVGVLTLIFVISPFFIDILLARPGGGHSFSGGGGGSYSGGGSGGGGDGIGFLIYLIFSELPPQISIPLIIGIIVLRMYLQKRKRTDNTTVVSAPGIQARAVRHNNVEADIENLKRIDSNFSKILFLDFVSSVFNKYYTWFGTNEFKNLSPFLNQDEIQKSASLRTDQQITEIVIGNLRISEINFLQNITGISVDIEANYTKVIHGKKTRYILTERWYFNRKNGILSPEPEKMHKLSCPNCGAPADFTDNGVCQNCGTKINIGEMQWFVKKHKVLSQEVFRTSGLAHYEPESGTMLQTIYQSNITTYAGQFAQLHNSDWNTWRHTFADDVVKQYFMKIYDAWSENKLDGVRNLLSDRLYESFMFWIDAYKSAGLTNRLENINIQNIQFARVDLDKFYESITVRVFASSLDYVVDKNGNVKGGSNKRPRAFSEYWTFIRRMGVEKDTYNLATCPNCGAPADKMGQAGVCEYCGTKISNGDFSWVLAIITQDEVYSG
;
A
#
# COMPACT_ATOMS: atom_id res chain seq x y z
N MET A 1 -31.00 -31.33 -57.43
CA MET A 1 -30.41 -32.49 -56.74
C MET A 1 -29.98 -32.05 -55.36
N ILE A 2 -30.86 -32.30 -54.38
CA ILE A 2 -30.78 -31.81 -53.01
C ILE A 2 -29.89 -32.75 -52.20
N LEU A 3 -28.84 -32.23 -51.54
CA LEU A 3 -28.31 -32.88 -50.35
C LEU A 3 -28.19 -31.83 -49.23
N LYS A 4 -29.28 -31.70 -48.47
CA LYS A 4 -29.29 -31.17 -47.10
C LYS A 4 -28.34 -32.05 -46.26
N ILE A 5 -27.14 -31.56 -45.95
CA ILE A 5 -26.33 -32.16 -44.90
C ILE A 5 -26.92 -31.67 -43.56
N ASN A 6 -27.75 -32.53 -42.98
CA ASN A 6 -28.33 -32.42 -41.66
C ASN A 6 -27.23 -32.38 -40.59
N ILE A 7 -26.93 -31.19 -40.05
CA ILE A 7 -26.16 -31.03 -38.80
C ILE A 7 -26.90 -31.68 -37.61
N LEU A 8 -28.19 -31.99 -37.75
CA LEU A 8 -29.03 -32.65 -36.74
C LEU A 8 -28.89 -34.19 -36.66
N LYS A 9 -28.06 -34.84 -37.48
CA LYS A 9 -27.95 -36.32 -37.50
C LYS A 9 -26.79 -36.93 -36.70
N ILE A 10 -26.03 -36.13 -35.94
CA ILE A 10 -24.96 -36.60 -35.02
C ILE A 10 -25.43 -36.48 -33.56
N MET A 11 -26.67 -36.85 -33.26
CA MET A 11 -27.18 -36.76 -31.88
C MET A 11 -28.08 -37.95 -31.56
N LYS A 12 -27.47 -39.12 -31.46
CA LYS A 12 -28.21 -40.34 -31.13
C LYS A 12 -28.25 -40.66 -29.64
N ASN A 13 -27.52 -39.94 -28.79
CA ASN A 13 -27.48 -40.23 -27.37
C ASN A 13 -27.59 -38.97 -26.51
N LYS A 14 -28.48 -38.99 -25.50
CA LYS A 14 -28.76 -37.86 -24.59
C LYS A 14 -27.47 -37.38 -23.88
N ASN A 15 -26.53 -38.29 -23.67
CA ASN A 15 -25.24 -38.05 -23.04
C ASN A 15 -24.26 -37.23 -23.91
N GLN A 16 -24.32 -37.35 -25.25
CA GLN A 16 -23.47 -36.56 -26.15
C GLN A 16 -23.91 -35.09 -26.22
N LYS A 17 -25.22 -34.81 -26.13
CA LYS A 17 -25.73 -33.43 -26.04
C LYS A 17 -25.27 -32.77 -24.74
N LEU A 18 -25.38 -33.49 -23.63
CA LEU A 18 -24.96 -33.01 -22.30
C LEU A 18 -23.45 -32.74 -22.25
N PHE A 19 -22.65 -33.60 -22.89
CA PHE A 19 -21.20 -33.47 -22.96
C PHE A 19 -20.76 -32.22 -23.76
N ILE A 20 -21.35 -31.96 -24.93
CA ILE A 20 -21.03 -30.77 -25.73
C ILE A 20 -21.43 -29.49 -25.00
N ILE A 21 -22.57 -29.50 -24.29
CA ILE A 21 -22.99 -28.36 -23.46
C ILE A 21 -22.00 -28.15 -22.31
N LEU A 22 -21.53 -29.21 -21.64
CA LEU A 22 -20.57 -29.12 -20.54
C LEU A 22 -19.22 -28.56 -21.01
N VAL A 23 -18.72 -29.02 -22.16
CA VAL A 23 -17.48 -28.53 -22.79
C VAL A 23 -17.63 -27.08 -23.24
N GLY A 24 -18.79 -26.71 -23.79
CA GLY A 24 -19.11 -25.32 -24.16
C GLY A 24 -19.14 -24.38 -22.94
N VAL A 25 -19.72 -24.83 -21.82
CA VAL A 25 -19.77 -24.05 -20.58
C VAL A 25 -18.40 -23.93 -19.93
N LEU A 26 -17.61 -25.01 -19.87
CA LEU A 26 -16.25 -24.99 -19.32
C LEU A 26 -15.30 -24.12 -20.14
N THR A 27 -15.42 -24.13 -21.48
CA THR A 27 -14.65 -23.25 -22.36
C THR A 27 -15.08 -21.80 -22.23
N LEU A 28 -16.38 -21.50 -22.05
CA LEU A 28 -16.86 -20.15 -21.78
C LEU A 28 -16.34 -19.63 -20.42
N ILE A 29 -16.33 -20.47 -19.38
CA ILE A 29 -15.77 -20.14 -18.06
C ILE A 29 -14.26 -19.84 -18.18
N PHE A 30 -13.50 -20.63 -18.94
CA PHE A 30 -12.06 -20.42 -19.13
C PHE A 30 -11.71 -19.18 -19.98
N VAL A 31 -12.59 -18.79 -20.91
CA VAL A 31 -12.41 -17.62 -21.79
C VAL A 31 -12.88 -16.32 -21.13
N ILE A 32 -13.84 -16.39 -20.20
CA ILE A 32 -14.33 -15.25 -19.42
C ILE A 32 -13.48 -15.01 -18.16
N SER A 33 -12.82 -16.04 -17.63
CA SER A 33 -11.99 -15.96 -16.42
C SER A 33 -10.88 -14.87 -16.41
N PRO A 34 -10.23 -14.47 -17.52
CA PRO A 34 -9.21 -13.43 -17.48
C PRO A 34 -9.75 -12.00 -17.65
N PHE A 35 -11.08 -11.76 -17.61
CA PHE A 35 -11.68 -10.43 -17.83
C PHE A 35 -12.14 -9.69 -16.57
N PHE A 36 -11.98 -10.29 -15.38
CA PHE A 36 -12.22 -9.59 -14.13
C PHE A 36 -10.89 -9.09 -13.58
N ILE A 37 -10.77 -7.78 -13.45
CA ILE A 37 -9.68 -7.14 -12.72
C ILE A 37 -10.11 -7.18 -11.25
N ASP A 38 -9.27 -7.79 -10.42
CA ASP A 38 -9.52 -8.06 -9.00
C ASP A 38 -9.44 -6.76 -8.19
N ILE A 39 -10.49 -6.48 -7.45
CA ILE A 39 -10.57 -5.37 -6.50
C ILE A 39 -11.36 -5.93 -5.32
N LEU A 40 -10.71 -6.02 -4.16
CA LEU A 40 -11.16 -6.69 -2.93
C LEU A 40 -12.22 -5.89 -2.13
N LEU A 41 -12.52 -6.25 -0.87
CA LEU A 41 -13.31 -5.38 0.03
C LEU A 41 -12.37 -4.51 0.85
N ALA A 42 -12.57 -3.20 0.89
CA ALA A 42 -11.76 -2.30 1.72
C ALA A 42 -12.27 -2.31 3.17
N ARG A 43 -11.38 -2.67 4.10
CA ARG A 43 -11.48 -2.42 5.55
C ARG A 43 -10.30 -1.52 5.98
N PRO A 44 -10.24 -1.01 7.22
CA PRO A 44 -9.16 -0.11 7.66
C PRO A 44 -7.75 -0.58 7.31
N GLY A 45 -7.39 -1.85 7.51
CA GLY A 45 -6.05 -2.33 7.15
C GLY A 45 -5.88 -2.83 5.72
N GLY A 46 -6.86 -2.55 4.86
CA GLY A 46 -6.83 -2.87 3.44
C GLY A 46 -7.40 -4.25 3.13
N GLY A 47 -8.22 -4.30 2.08
CA GLY A 47 -8.30 -5.41 1.16
C GLY A 47 -7.52 -5.11 -0.13
N HIS A 48 -7.09 -3.87 -0.36
CA HIS A 48 -6.51 -3.42 -1.62
C HIS A 48 -5.11 -2.88 -1.39
N SER A 49 -4.10 -3.54 -1.93
CA SER A 49 -2.88 -2.82 -2.28
C SER A 49 -3.19 -1.90 -3.47
N PHE A 50 -2.53 -0.74 -3.52
CA PHE A 50 -2.63 0.17 -4.67
C PHE A 50 -2.03 -0.46 -5.93
N SER A 51 -1.22 -1.52 -5.80
CA SER A 51 -0.89 -2.37 -6.94
C SER A 51 -2.02 -3.36 -7.22
N GLY A 52 -2.65 -3.30 -8.40
CA GLY A 52 -3.46 -4.39 -8.92
C GLY A 52 -2.76 -5.73 -8.69
N GLY A 53 -3.45 -6.63 -8.00
CA GLY A 53 -2.94 -7.95 -7.65
C GLY A 53 -2.58 -8.71 -8.91
N GLY A 54 -1.29 -8.75 -9.24
CA GLY A 54 -0.73 -9.84 -10.01
C GLY A 54 -0.76 -11.07 -9.10
N GLY A 55 -1.91 -11.74 -9.01
CA GLY A 55 -2.06 -13.02 -8.35
C GLY A 55 -1.07 -14.01 -8.96
N GLY A 56 0.07 -14.17 -8.29
CA GLY A 56 0.99 -15.25 -8.57
C GLY A 56 0.29 -16.53 -8.17
N SER A 57 -0.06 -17.37 -9.14
CA SER A 57 -0.54 -18.72 -8.87
C SER A 57 0.45 -19.41 -7.93
N TYR A 58 0.03 -19.64 -6.69
CA TYR A 58 0.77 -20.43 -5.72
C TYR A 58 0.80 -21.88 -6.24
N SER A 59 1.87 -22.27 -6.94
CA SER A 59 2.18 -23.69 -7.11
C SER A 59 2.87 -24.17 -5.84
N GLY A 60 2.07 -24.52 -4.84
CA GLY A 60 2.54 -25.29 -3.69
C GLY A 60 3.09 -26.62 -4.20
N GLY A 61 4.38 -26.86 -4.00
CA GLY A 61 5.00 -28.16 -4.18
C GLY A 61 4.48 -29.11 -3.10
N GLY A 62 3.41 -29.83 -3.41
CA GLY A 62 2.96 -31.00 -2.67
C GLY A 62 3.62 -32.25 -3.26
N SER A 63 4.40 -32.94 -2.44
CA SER A 63 4.92 -34.28 -2.74
C SER A 63 3.78 -35.29 -2.87
N GLY A 64 3.76 -36.03 -3.99
CA GLY A 64 3.18 -37.38 -4.09
C GLY A 64 1.67 -37.49 -4.23
N GLY A 65 1.20 -37.87 -5.43
CA GLY A 65 -0.15 -38.45 -5.61
C GLY A 65 -0.75 -38.33 -7.02
N GLY A 66 -0.38 -39.25 -7.92
CA GLY A 66 -1.20 -39.73 -9.07
C GLY A 66 -1.87 -38.70 -9.99
N GLY A 67 -1.11 -38.12 -10.93
CA GLY A 67 -1.59 -37.20 -11.98
C GLY A 67 -1.98 -37.86 -13.31
N ASP A 68 -2.69 -38.99 -13.31
CA ASP A 68 -3.06 -39.71 -14.54
C ASP A 68 -4.48 -39.42 -15.06
N GLY A 69 -5.26 -38.55 -14.42
CA GLY A 69 -6.67 -38.34 -14.79
C GLY A 69 -6.94 -37.34 -15.93
N ILE A 70 -6.27 -36.18 -15.90
CA ILE A 70 -6.63 -35.04 -16.78
C ILE A 70 -6.03 -35.18 -18.19
N GLY A 71 -4.79 -35.66 -18.30
CA GLY A 71 -4.17 -35.96 -19.60
C GLY A 71 -4.89 -37.09 -20.33
N PHE A 72 -5.38 -38.09 -19.59
CA PHE A 72 -6.15 -39.20 -20.12
C PHE A 72 -7.54 -38.78 -20.63
N LEU A 73 -8.22 -37.86 -19.93
CA LEU A 73 -9.49 -37.29 -20.39
C LEU A 73 -9.34 -36.46 -21.66
N ILE A 74 -8.26 -35.70 -21.81
CA ILE A 74 -7.97 -34.95 -23.05
C ILE A 74 -7.65 -35.91 -24.20
N TYR A 75 -6.84 -36.94 -23.95
CA TYR A 75 -6.54 -37.98 -24.94
C TYR A 75 -7.80 -38.70 -25.44
N LEU A 76 -8.70 -39.10 -24.52
CA LEU A 76 -9.98 -39.74 -24.87
C LEU A 76 -10.90 -38.84 -25.69
N ILE A 77 -10.93 -37.54 -25.43
CA ILE A 77 -11.76 -36.59 -26.18
C ILE A 77 -11.24 -36.41 -27.62
N PHE A 78 -9.93 -36.41 -27.80
CA PHE A 78 -9.32 -36.26 -29.13
C PHE A 78 -9.22 -37.56 -29.92
N SER A 79 -9.21 -38.73 -29.27
CA SER A 79 -9.22 -40.04 -29.93
C SER A 79 -10.60 -40.42 -30.51
N GLU A 80 -11.68 -39.86 -29.96
CA GLU A 80 -13.07 -40.11 -30.39
C GLU A 80 -13.56 -39.13 -31.49
N LEU A 81 -12.76 -38.11 -31.81
CA LEU A 81 -13.07 -37.15 -32.88
C LEU A 81 -12.39 -37.60 -34.19
N PRO A 82 -13.11 -37.61 -35.33
CA PRO A 82 -12.51 -37.89 -36.63
C PRO A 82 -11.30 -36.95 -36.88
N PRO A 83 -10.19 -37.45 -37.43
CA PRO A 83 -8.98 -36.66 -37.70
C PRO A 83 -9.24 -35.39 -38.51
N GLN A 84 -10.26 -35.42 -39.37
CA GLN A 84 -10.69 -34.29 -40.20
C GLN A 84 -11.28 -33.13 -39.38
N ILE A 85 -11.67 -33.35 -38.13
CA ILE A 85 -12.25 -32.35 -37.22
C ILE A 85 -11.24 -31.97 -36.14
N SER A 86 -10.54 -32.94 -35.54
CA SER A 86 -9.59 -32.69 -34.43
C SER A 86 -8.36 -31.90 -34.88
N ILE A 87 -7.81 -32.20 -36.05
CA ILE A 87 -6.63 -31.51 -36.60
C ILE A 87 -6.91 -30.01 -36.86
N PRO A 88 -7.97 -29.60 -37.60
CA PRO A 88 -8.26 -28.19 -37.80
C PRO A 88 -8.67 -27.46 -36.51
N LEU A 89 -9.29 -28.13 -35.53
CA LEU A 89 -9.58 -27.54 -34.23
C LEU A 89 -8.30 -27.21 -33.45
N ILE A 90 -7.34 -28.15 -33.40
CA ILE A 90 -6.03 -27.94 -32.77
C ILE A 90 -5.28 -26.82 -33.46
N ILE A 91 -5.25 -26.81 -34.80
CA ILE A 91 -4.63 -25.74 -35.58
C ILE A 91 -5.33 -24.41 -35.29
N GLY A 92 -6.66 -24.38 -35.22
CA GLY A 92 -7.44 -23.18 -34.88
C GLY A 92 -7.13 -22.65 -33.48
N ILE A 93 -6.98 -23.52 -32.48
CA ILE A 93 -6.58 -23.14 -31.11
C ILE A 93 -5.14 -22.62 -31.09
N ILE A 94 -4.23 -23.25 -31.82
CA ILE A 94 -2.83 -22.81 -31.93
C ILE A 94 -2.76 -21.45 -32.64
N VAL A 95 -3.46 -21.27 -33.76
CA VAL A 95 -3.51 -20.01 -34.51
C VAL A 95 -4.19 -18.92 -33.68
N LEU A 96 -5.27 -19.23 -32.96
CA LEU A 96 -5.92 -18.30 -32.04
C LEU A 96 -4.99 -17.92 -30.89
N ARG A 97 -4.24 -18.87 -30.31
CA ARG A 97 -3.21 -18.57 -29.31
C ARG A 97 -2.11 -17.69 -29.89
N MET A 98 -1.61 -18.00 -31.09
CA MET A 98 -0.59 -17.20 -31.76
C MET A 98 -1.10 -15.80 -32.09
N TYR A 99 -2.35 -15.66 -32.52
CA TYR A 99 -3.01 -14.38 -32.80
C TYR A 99 -3.22 -13.55 -31.53
N LEU A 100 -3.72 -14.17 -30.45
CA LEU A 100 -3.88 -13.53 -29.14
C LEU A 100 -2.52 -13.15 -28.51
N GLN A 101 -1.48 -13.98 -28.69
CA GLN A 101 -0.11 -13.65 -28.27
C GLN A 101 0.51 -12.52 -29.12
N LYS A 102 0.21 -12.45 -30.42
CA LYS A 102 0.63 -11.34 -31.28
C LYS A 102 -0.06 -10.02 -30.90
N ARG A 103 -1.32 -10.08 -30.47
CA ARG A 103 -2.08 -8.92 -30.00
C ARG A 103 -1.61 -8.40 -28.63
N LYS A 104 -1.05 -9.27 -27.79
CA LYS A 104 -0.31 -8.88 -26.57
C LYS A 104 1.08 -8.28 -26.84
N ARG A 105 1.59 -8.38 -28.07
CA ARG A 105 2.97 -7.95 -28.42
C ARG A 105 3.13 -6.44 -28.63
N THR A 106 2.08 -5.65 -28.40
CA THR A 106 2.14 -4.18 -28.34
C THR A 106 2.30 -3.67 -26.90
N ASP A 107 2.12 -4.52 -25.88
CA ASP A 107 2.44 -4.20 -24.49
C ASP A 107 3.64 -5.04 -24.04
N ASN A 108 4.82 -4.42 -24.08
CA ASN A 108 6.05 -4.96 -23.47
C ASN A 108 5.94 -4.95 -21.93
N THR A 109 5.01 -5.71 -21.36
CA THR A 109 5.07 -6.10 -19.94
C THR A 109 5.89 -7.38 -19.83
N THR A 110 7.18 -7.22 -19.55
CA THR A 110 7.98 -8.30 -18.97
C THR A 110 7.30 -8.72 -17.67
N VAL A 111 6.67 -9.90 -17.66
CA VAL A 111 6.19 -10.50 -16.41
C VAL A 111 7.43 -10.96 -15.65
N VAL A 112 7.98 -10.07 -14.82
CA VAL A 112 8.97 -10.43 -13.83
C VAL A 112 8.21 -11.20 -12.76
N SER A 113 8.41 -12.52 -12.70
CA SER A 113 7.85 -13.33 -11.61
C SER A 113 8.26 -12.70 -10.28
N ALA A 114 7.27 -12.41 -9.43
CA ALA A 114 7.55 -11.81 -8.14
C ALA A 114 8.50 -12.74 -7.35
N PRO A 115 9.54 -12.21 -6.68
CA PRO A 115 10.48 -13.03 -5.94
C PRO A 115 9.74 -13.87 -4.89
N GLY A 116 10.16 -15.13 -4.73
CA GLY A 116 9.60 -16.04 -3.73
C GLY A 116 9.75 -15.49 -2.31
N ILE A 117 8.95 -15.99 -1.38
CA ILE A 117 8.86 -15.51 0.02
C ILE A 117 10.25 -15.42 0.68
N GLN A 118 11.10 -16.44 0.49
CA GLN A 118 12.46 -16.46 1.02
C GLN A 118 13.33 -15.32 0.48
N ALA A 119 13.28 -15.05 -0.83
CA ALA A 119 14.04 -13.97 -1.44
C ALA A 119 13.56 -12.58 -0.97
N ARG A 120 12.26 -12.42 -0.72
CA ARG A 120 11.70 -11.19 -0.12
C ARG A 120 12.21 -10.99 1.31
N ALA A 121 12.19 -12.03 2.13
CA ALA A 121 12.67 -11.99 3.50
C ALA A 121 14.18 -11.66 3.59
N VAL A 122 15.01 -12.28 2.75
CA VAL A 122 16.46 -11.98 2.68
C VAL A 122 16.68 -10.53 2.28
N ARG A 123 15.99 -10.05 1.24
CA ARG A 123 16.12 -8.65 0.79
C ARG A 123 15.70 -7.68 1.89
N HIS A 124 14.61 -7.97 2.58
CA HIS A 124 14.14 -7.15 3.69
C HIS A 124 15.20 -7.08 4.81
N ASN A 125 15.70 -8.23 5.26
CA ASN A 125 16.72 -8.28 6.31
C ASN A 125 18.00 -7.51 5.94
N ASN A 126 18.42 -7.56 4.68
CA ASN A 126 19.56 -6.78 4.20
C ASN A 126 19.29 -5.28 4.28
N VAL A 127 18.11 -4.84 3.82
CA VAL A 127 17.71 -3.42 3.89
C VAL A 127 17.64 -2.94 5.34
N GLU A 128 17.11 -3.75 6.26
CA GLU A 128 17.07 -3.38 7.67
C GLU A 128 18.47 -3.32 8.31
N ALA A 129 19.37 -4.25 7.95
CA ALA A 129 20.76 -4.16 8.38
C ALA A 129 21.45 -2.89 7.85
N ASP A 130 21.13 -2.47 6.63
CA ASP A 130 21.63 -1.21 6.06
C ASP A 130 21.02 0.01 6.76
N ILE A 131 19.74 -0.03 7.14
CA ILE A 131 19.10 1.03 7.95
C ILE A 131 19.82 1.18 9.29
N GLU A 132 20.13 0.07 9.96
CA GLU A 132 20.88 0.10 11.22
C GLU A 132 22.34 0.57 11.04
N ASN A 133 22.96 0.24 9.91
CA ASN A 133 24.25 0.85 9.56
C ASN A 133 24.12 2.37 9.36
N LEU A 134 23.06 2.82 8.70
CA LEU A 134 22.79 4.24 8.47
C LEU A 134 22.58 5.01 9.78
N LYS A 135 21.78 4.46 10.72
CA LYS A 135 21.58 5.05 12.05
C LYS A 135 22.89 5.19 12.85
N ARG A 136 23.85 4.27 12.65
CA ARG A 136 25.17 4.35 13.31
C ARG A 136 26.07 5.46 12.74
N ILE A 137 26.06 5.66 11.41
CA ILE A 137 26.88 6.70 10.77
C ILE A 137 26.21 8.09 10.78
N ASP A 138 24.89 8.12 10.89
CA ASP A 138 24.06 9.32 11.02
C ASP A 138 23.13 9.15 12.22
N SER A 139 23.58 9.63 13.37
CA SER A 139 22.84 9.54 14.64
C SER A 139 21.52 10.32 14.65
N ASN A 140 21.27 11.18 13.65
CA ASN A 140 20.00 11.86 13.46
C ASN A 140 19.10 11.17 12.43
N PHE A 141 19.53 10.08 11.79
CA PHE A 141 18.67 9.39 10.85
C PHE A 141 17.50 8.74 11.59
N SER A 142 16.29 9.19 11.25
CA SER A 142 15.03 8.54 11.65
C SER A 142 14.30 8.06 10.41
N LYS A 143 13.94 6.77 10.39
CA LYS A 143 13.18 6.15 9.29
C LYS A 143 11.83 6.85 9.11
N ILE A 144 11.18 7.21 10.22
CA ILE A 144 9.87 7.88 10.22
C ILE A 144 10.00 9.27 9.60
N LEU A 145 10.90 10.12 10.11
CA LEU A 145 11.13 11.46 9.56
C LEU A 145 11.52 11.44 8.08
N PHE A 146 12.36 10.47 7.69
CA PHE A 146 12.75 10.31 6.29
C PHE A 146 11.56 9.99 5.40
N LEU A 147 10.69 9.06 5.80
CA LEU A 147 9.50 8.71 5.02
C LEU A 147 8.45 9.83 5.00
N ASP A 148 8.32 10.61 6.07
CA ASP A 148 7.47 11.80 6.10
C ASP A 148 7.99 12.91 5.17
N PHE A 149 9.31 13.08 5.11
CA PHE A 149 9.96 13.95 4.13
C PHE A 149 9.70 13.46 2.70
N VAL A 150 9.86 12.15 2.42
CA VAL A 150 9.54 11.55 1.12
C VAL A 150 8.09 11.83 0.72
N SER A 151 7.15 11.63 1.64
CA SER A 151 5.72 11.90 1.44
C SER A 151 5.48 13.37 1.08
N SER A 152 6.13 14.29 1.80
CA SER A 152 6.01 15.73 1.57
C SER A 152 6.55 16.14 0.19
N VAL A 153 7.74 15.63 -0.18
CA VAL A 153 8.33 15.90 -1.49
C VAL A 153 7.47 15.31 -2.60
N PHE A 154 6.99 14.08 -2.47
CA PHE A 154 6.12 13.43 -3.46
C PHE A 154 4.83 14.24 -3.71
N ASN A 155 4.16 14.65 -2.62
CA ASN A 155 2.95 15.46 -2.70
C ASN A 155 3.21 16.80 -3.40
N LYS A 156 4.24 17.54 -2.97
CA LYS A 156 4.56 18.84 -3.58
C LYS A 156 5.07 18.73 -5.01
N TYR A 157 5.84 17.69 -5.32
CA TYR A 157 6.31 17.42 -6.67
C TYR A 157 5.12 17.37 -7.61
N TYR A 158 4.15 16.50 -7.35
CA TYR A 158 3.00 16.33 -8.23
C TYR A 158 2.01 17.49 -8.18
N THR A 159 1.83 18.13 -7.02
CA THR A 159 0.95 19.31 -6.88
C THR A 159 1.47 20.51 -7.69
N TRP A 160 2.79 20.73 -7.68
CA TRP A 160 3.41 21.87 -8.33
C TRP A 160 3.96 21.54 -9.72
N PHE A 161 3.90 20.28 -10.16
CA PHE A 161 4.45 19.87 -11.45
C PHE A 161 3.80 20.67 -12.59
N GLY A 162 4.63 21.31 -13.43
CA GLY A 162 4.18 22.19 -14.52
C GLY A 162 3.74 23.60 -14.10
N THR A 163 3.89 23.97 -12.83
CA THR A 163 3.54 25.31 -12.30
C THR A 163 4.78 26.12 -11.93
N ASN A 164 4.63 27.44 -11.73
CA ASN A 164 5.74 28.31 -11.32
C ASN A 164 6.24 28.00 -9.91
N GLU A 165 5.40 27.40 -9.07
CA GLU A 165 5.70 26.98 -7.71
C GLU A 165 6.69 25.81 -7.66
N PHE A 166 6.87 25.07 -8.78
CA PHE A 166 7.77 23.92 -8.83
C PHE A 166 9.22 24.27 -8.48
N LYS A 167 9.66 25.50 -8.80
CA LYS A 167 10.99 26.02 -8.45
C LYS A 167 11.28 25.98 -6.96
N ASN A 168 10.24 26.01 -6.11
CA ASN A 168 10.41 25.96 -4.66
C ASN A 168 10.92 24.59 -4.17
N LEU A 169 10.96 23.58 -5.05
CA LEU A 169 11.57 22.28 -4.79
C LEU A 169 13.03 22.19 -5.24
N SER A 170 13.62 23.24 -5.83
CA SER A 170 15.00 23.22 -6.31
C SER A 170 16.05 22.77 -5.26
N PRO A 171 15.92 23.04 -3.94
CA PRO A 171 16.87 22.51 -2.95
C PRO A 171 16.75 21.00 -2.70
N PHE A 172 15.63 20.39 -3.10
CA PHE A 172 15.27 19.01 -2.80
C PHE A 172 15.24 18.12 -4.05
N LEU A 173 15.49 18.67 -5.24
CA LEU A 173 15.47 17.94 -6.50
C LEU A 173 16.77 18.16 -7.27
N ASN A 174 17.21 17.15 -7.99
CA ASN A 174 18.28 17.30 -8.97
C ASN A 174 17.83 18.19 -10.15
N GLN A 175 18.77 18.85 -10.82
CA GLN A 175 18.45 19.80 -11.90
C GLN A 175 17.66 19.14 -13.05
N ASP A 176 17.96 17.88 -13.36
CA ASP A 176 17.25 17.13 -14.40
C ASP A 176 15.75 16.99 -14.08
N GLU A 177 15.37 16.87 -12.80
CA GLU A 177 13.97 16.80 -12.37
C GLU A 177 13.27 18.16 -12.49
N ILE A 178 13.98 19.25 -12.19
CA ILE A 178 13.48 20.62 -12.40
C ILE A 178 13.19 20.88 -13.88
N GLN A 179 14.12 20.48 -14.76
CA GLN A 179 13.98 20.64 -16.21
C GLN A 179 12.83 19.82 -16.81
N LYS A 180 12.55 18.62 -16.28
CA LYS A 180 11.40 17.81 -16.72
C LYS A 180 10.08 18.58 -16.59
N SER A 181 9.86 19.24 -15.44
CA SER A 181 8.64 20.04 -15.21
C SER A 181 8.51 21.20 -16.20
N ALA A 182 9.61 21.89 -16.49
CA ALA A 182 9.62 23.01 -17.43
C ALA A 182 9.26 22.62 -18.88
N SER A 183 9.44 21.35 -19.25
CA SER A 183 9.20 20.86 -20.61
C SER A 183 7.75 20.42 -20.90
N LEU A 184 6.86 20.40 -19.89
CA LEU A 184 5.51 19.86 -20.01
C LEU A 184 4.43 20.91 -20.31
N ARG A 185 3.40 20.45 -21.03
CA ARG A 185 2.23 21.24 -21.45
C ARG A 185 1.41 21.68 -20.24
N THR A 186 0.98 22.93 -20.26
CA THR A 186 0.22 23.63 -19.20
C THR A 186 -1.22 23.15 -19.01
N ASP A 187 -1.69 22.15 -19.78
CA ASP A 187 -3.09 21.67 -19.79
C ASP A 187 -3.35 20.46 -18.88
N GLN A 188 -2.33 19.98 -18.17
CA GLN A 188 -2.42 18.84 -17.25
C GLN A 188 -2.20 19.28 -15.80
N GLN A 189 -3.10 18.88 -14.91
CA GLN A 189 -2.94 19.04 -13.46
C GLN A 189 -3.07 17.70 -12.74
N ILE A 190 -2.29 17.51 -11.68
CA ILE A 190 -2.44 16.37 -10.77
C ILE A 190 -3.03 16.88 -9.45
N THR A 191 -4.04 16.18 -8.95
CA THR A 191 -4.85 16.55 -7.79
C THR A 191 -5.18 15.31 -6.96
N GLU A 192 -5.74 15.53 -5.75
CA GLU A 192 -6.28 14.47 -4.89
C GLU A 192 -5.22 13.38 -4.58
N ILE A 193 -3.94 13.73 -4.39
CA ILE A 193 -2.86 12.74 -4.22
C ILE A 193 -3.01 12.00 -2.89
N VAL A 194 -2.88 10.68 -2.92
CA VAL A 194 -2.96 9.81 -1.73
C VAL A 194 -1.85 8.77 -1.80
N ILE A 195 -0.99 8.75 -0.77
CA ILE A 195 0.11 7.80 -0.67
C ILE A 195 -0.33 6.66 0.25
N GLY A 196 -0.41 5.45 -0.30
CA GLY A 196 -0.74 4.27 0.48
C GLY A 196 0.46 3.73 1.23
N ASN A 197 1.52 3.42 0.49
CA ASN A 197 2.69 2.73 1.05
C ASN A 197 4.00 3.41 0.65
N LEU A 198 4.94 3.40 1.58
CA LEU A 198 6.30 3.88 1.40
C LEU A 198 7.24 2.83 1.96
N ARG A 199 8.12 2.29 1.11
CA ARG A 199 9.06 1.24 1.51
C ARG A 199 10.47 1.57 1.03
N ILE A 200 11.41 1.66 1.97
CA ILE A 200 12.83 1.66 1.63
C ILE A 200 13.15 0.30 1.00
N SER A 201 13.59 0.33 -0.24
CA SER A 201 13.81 -0.85 -1.08
C SER A 201 15.27 -1.23 -1.23
N GLU A 202 16.17 -0.28 -0.95
CA GLU A 202 17.62 -0.38 -1.08
C GLU A 202 18.30 0.83 -0.44
N ILE A 203 19.48 0.64 0.18
CA ILE A 203 20.38 1.70 0.61
C ILE A 203 21.75 1.45 -0.02
N ASN A 204 22.38 2.51 -0.53
CA ASN A 204 23.66 2.45 -1.20
C ASN A 204 24.67 3.38 -0.51
N PHE A 205 25.75 2.81 0.03
CA PHE A 205 26.84 3.56 0.63
C PHE A 205 27.96 3.73 -0.41
N LEU A 206 28.03 4.89 -1.05
CA LEU A 206 29.08 5.25 -2.00
C LEU A 206 30.12 6.16 -1.32
N GLN A 207 31.29 6.36 -1.92
CA GLN A 207 32.41 7.07 -1.30
C GLN A 207 32.04 8.47 -0.75
N ASN A 208 31.27 9.26 -1.51
CA ASN A 208 30.93 10.65 -1.14
C ASN A 208 29.45 10.88 -0.84
N ILE A 209 28.59 9.89 -1.12
CA ILE A 209 27.14 10.02 -1.00
C ILE A 209 26.54 8.74 -0.42
N THR A 210 25.47 8.93 0.35
CA THR A 210 24.57 7.86 0.75
C THR A 210 23.30 8.00 -0.07
N GLY A 211 22.86 6.90 -0.68
CA GLY A 211 21.65 6.83 -1.50
C GLY A 211 20.58 5.95 -0.87
N ILE A 212 19.32 6.34 -0.93
CA ILE A 212 18.17 5.57 -0.47
C ILE A 212 17.15 5.46 -1.62
N SER A 213 16.76 4.24 -1.98
CA SER A 213 15.71 3.99 -2.96
C SER A 213 14.40 3.70 -2.23
N VAL A 214 13.35 4.48 -2.48
CA VAL A 214 12.02 4.31 -1.88
C VAL A 214 11.01 3.88 -2.95
N ASP A 215 10.35 2.75 -2.72
CA ASP A 215 9.15 2.35 -3.47
C ASP A 215 7.95 3.09 -2.87
N ILE A 216 7.21 3.81 -3.72
CA ILE A 216 6.03 4.61 -3.36
C ILE A 216 4.83 4.01 -4.09
N GLU A 217 3.85 3.53 -3.33
CA GLU A 217 2.56 3.12 -3.86
C GLU A 217 1.55 4.22 -3.54
N ALA A 218 0.98 4.81 -4.58
CA ALA A 218 0.12 5.98 -4.45
C ALA A 218 -1.01 5.93 -5.49
N ASN A 219 -1.93 6.86 -5.34
CA ASN A 219 -2.95 7.16 -6.34
C ASN A 219 -3.19 8.66 -6.42
N TYR A 220 -3.47 9.16 -7.62
CA TYR A 220 -3.75 10.58 -7.85
C TYR A 220 -4.76 10.75 -8.98
N THR A 221 -5.39 11.91 -9.05
CA THR A 221 -6.31 12.28 -10.12
C THR A 221 -5.60 13.20 -11.10
N LYS A 222 -5.45 12.74 -12.34
CA LYS A 222 -4.96 13.54 -13.45
C LYS A 222 -6.14 14.23 -14.15
N VAL A 223 -6.07 15.53 -14.28
CA VAL A 223 -7.06 16.38 -14.94
C VAL A 223 -6.47 16.88 -16.26
N ILE A 224 -7.11 16.55 -17.38
CA ILE A 224 -6.69 16.99 -18.72
C ILE A 224 -7.92 17.55 -19.42
N HIS A 225 -7.90 18.82 -19.82
CA HIS A 225 -9.06 19.50 -20.42
C HIS A 225 -10.37 19.28 -19.62
N GLY A 226 -10.29 19.34 -18.29
CA GLY A 226 -11.43 19.10 -17.38
C GLY A 226 -11.81 17.63 -17.17
N LYS A 227 -11.30 16.69 -17.97
CA LYS A 227 -11.53 15.26 -17.75
C LYS A 227 -10.65 14.76 -16.61
N LYS A 228 -11.29 14.31 -15.53
CA LYS A 228 -10.62 13.66 -14.38
C LYS A 228 -10.44 12.17 -14.63
N THR A 229 -9.24 11.65 -14.41
CA THR A 229 -8.94 10.21 -14.42
C THR A 229 -8.08 9.88 -13.21
N ARG A 230 -8.55 8.95 -12.37
CA ARG A 230 -7.82 8.46 -11.20
C ARG A 230 -6.84 7.37 -11.63
N TYR A 231 -5.59 7.52 -11.26
CA TYR A 231 -4.53 6.54 -11.51
C TYR A 231 -4.06 5.95 -10.20
N ILE A 232 -3.77 4.66 -10.22
CA ILE A 232 -2.98 3.99 -9.21
C ILE A 232 -1.61 3.66 -9.77
N LEU A 233 -0.57 3.81 -8.98
CA LEU A 233 0.79 3.70 -9.47
C LEU A 233 1.76 3.26 -8.39
N THR A 234 2.82 2.60 -8.85
CA THR A 234 4.02 2.34 -8.06
C THR A 234 5.19 3.05 -8.71
N GLU A 235 5.93 3.84 -7.94
CA GLU A 235 7.13 4.52 -8.38
C GLU A 235 8.32 4.18 -7.50
N ARG A 236 9.53 4.25 -8.07
CA ARG A 236 10.77 4.22 -7.30
C ARG A 236 11.46 5.56 -7.35
N TRP A 237 11.63 6.16 -6.19
CA TRP A 237 12.30 7.44 -5.99
C TRP A 237 13.70 7.20 -5.40
N TYR A 238 14.69 7.88 -5.94
CA TYR A 238 16.08 7.75 -5.53
C TYR A 238 16.50 9.03 -4.81
N PHE A 239 16.76 8.92 -3.51
CA PHE A 239 17.22 10.02 -2.67
C PHE A 239 18.71 9.90 -2.44
N ASN A 240 19.40 11.04 -2.43
CA ASN A 240 20.83 11.12 -2.14
C ASN A 240 21.08 12.17 -1.06
N ARG A 241 22.19 11.99 -0.34
CA ARG A 241 22.78 13.00 0.53
C ARG A 241 24.29 12.81 0.59
N LYS A 242 25.04 13.90 0.79
CA LYS A 242 26.48 13.88 1.02
C LYS A 242 26.80 13.13 2.32
N ASN A 243 27.88 12.35 2.31
CA ASN A 243 28.37 11.66 3.51
C ASN A 243 28.92 12.67 4.54
N GLY A 244 28.88 12.28 5.82
CA GLY A 244 29.39 13.11 6.92
C GLY A 244 28.44 14.24 7.35
N ILE A 245 27.28 14.37 6.73
CA ILE A 245 26.21 15.29 7.13
C ILE A 245 25.15 14.51 7.89
N LEU A 246 24.71 15.04 9.04
CA LEU A 246 23.61 14.44 9.82
C LEU A 246 22.25 14.74 9.20
N SER A 247 21.27 13.86 9.42
CA SER A 247 19.91 14.13 8.96
C SER A 247 19.34 15.30 9.77
N PRO A 248 18.49 16.15 9.17
CA PRO A 248 17.88 17.24 9.91
C PRO A 248 16.98 16.73 11.04
N GLU A 249 16.94 17.50 12.12
CA GLU A 249 16.06 17.22 13.26
C GLU A 249 14.58 17.43 12.88
N PRO A 250 13.61 16.87 13.64
CA PRO A 250 12.18 16.87 13.29
C PRO A 250 11.64 18.23 12.82
N GLU A 251 11.98 19.32 13.51
CA GLU A 251 11.48 20.67 13.25
C GLU A 251 11.84 21.18 11.85
N LYS A 252 12.99 20.75 11.32
CA LYS A 252 13.46 21.09 9.98
C LYS A 252 13.07 20.05 8.93
N MET A 253 12.85 18.79 9.33
CA MET A 253 12.58 17.70 8.40
C MET A 253 11.10 17.56 8.03
N HIS A 254 10.19 17.89 8.95
CA HIS A 254 8.73 17.83 8.75
C HIS A 254 8.17 18.84 7.76
N LYS A 255 8.95 19.87 7.40
CA LYS A 255 8.53 20.95 6.50
C LYS A 255 9.50 21.08 5.35
N LEU A 256 8.96 21.26 4.15
CA LEU A 256 9.73 21.72 3.00
C LEU A 256 9.96 23.23 3.17
N SER A 257 10.99 23.55 3.94
CA SER A 257 11.47 24.90 4.27
C SER A 257 12.95 25.03 3.96
N CYS A 258 13.48 26.25 3.92
CA CYS A 258 14.91 26.50 3.73
C CYS A 258 15.77 25.72 4.73
N PRO A 259 16.64 24.79 4.26
CA PRO A 259 17.50 24.02 5.16
C PRO A 259 18.46 24.89 5.98
N ASN A 260 18.82 26.07 5.47
CA ASN A 260 19.68 27.02 6.17
C ASN A 260 18.94 27.82 7.25
N CYS A 261 17.93 28.61 6.87
CA CYS A 261 17.27 29.56 7.80
C CYS A 261 15.90 29.12 8.34
N GLY A 262 15.32 28.03 7.84
CA GLY A 262 14.00 27.54 8.27
C GLY A 262 12.79 28.30 7.72
N ALA A 263 13.00 29.33 6.88
CA ALA A 263 11.91 30.06 6.24
C ALA A 263 11.07 29.15 5.31
N PRO A 264 9.78 29.48 5.06
CA PRO A 264 8.96 28.77 4.08
C PRO A 264 9.66 28.64 2.72
N ALA A 265 9.33 27.58 1.96
CA ALA A 265 9.94 27.36 0.66
C ALA A 265 9.60 28.47 -0.34
N ASP A 266 10.58 29.32 -0.60
CA ASP A 266 10.58 30.32 -1.65
C ASP A 266 12.00 30.42 -2.23
N PHE A 267 12.18 29.88 -3.44
CA PHE A 267 13.49 29.71 -4.06
C PHE A 267 13.50 30.17 -5.52
N THR A 268 14.67 30.56 -5.99
CA THR A 268 14.96 30.59 -7.43
C THR A 268 15.13 29.18 -7.99
N ASP A 269 15.01 29.01 -9.31
CA ASP A 269 15.34 27.77 -10.02
C ASP A 269 16.75 27.23 -9.74
N ASN A 270 17.69 28.11 -9.34
CA ASN A 270 19.08 27.76 -9.01
C ASN A 270 19.31 27.44 -7.51
N GLY A 271 18.25 27.28 -6.72
CA GLY A 271 18.36 26.91 -5.30
C GLY A 271 18.73 28.03 -4.33
N VAL A 272 18.63 29.31 -4.74
CA VAL A 272 18.83 30.45 -3.83
C VAL A 272 17.55 30.76 -3.07
N CYS A 273 17.63 30.78 -1.74
CA CYS A 273 16.52 31.15 -0.86
C CYS A 273 16.21 32.64 -0.95
N GLN A 274 14.96 33.01 -1.20
CA GLN A 274 14.53 34.41 -1.29
C GLN A 274 14.56 35.14 0.05
N ASN A 275 14.47 34.41 1.17
CA ASN A 275 14.40 35.01 2.50
C ASN A 275 15.78 35.32 3.09
N CYS A 276 16.76 34.43 2.94
CA CYS A 276 18.11 34.60 3.51
C CYS A 276 19.22 34.76 2.47
N GLY A 277 18.90 34.73 1.17
CA GLY A 277 19.86 34.87 0.07
C GLY A 277 20.85 33.70 -0.06
N THR A 278 20.74 32.65 0.76
CA THR A 278 21.69 31.53 0.73
C THR A 278 21.40 30.61 -0.44
N LYS A 279 22.43 30.27 -1.23
CA LYS A 279 22.37 29.18 -2.20
C LYS A 279 22.42 27.84 -1.47
N ILE A 280 21.36 27.06 -1.59
CA ILE A 280 21.28 25.72 -1.00
C ILE A 280 21.88 24.71 -1.98
N ASN A 281 23.05 24.18 -1.63
CA ASN A 281 23.65 23.09 -2.38
C ASN A 281 22.91 21.79 -2.05
N ILE A 282 22.39 21.12 -3.08
CA ILE A 282 21.65 19.86 -2.93
C ILE A 282 22.50 18.80 -2.22
N GLY A 283 21.90 18.09 -1.27
CA GLY A 283 22.57 17.01 -0.54
C GLY A 283 23.54 17.46 0.56
N GLU A 284 23.79 18.75 0.75
CA GLU A 284 24.71 19.24 1.79
C GLU A 284 24.03 19.65 3.10
N MET A 285 22.70 19.80 3.10
CA MET A 285 21.91 20.20 4.27
C MET A 285 20.65 19.36 4.49
N GLN A 286 20.19 18.65 3.47
CA GLN A 286 19.01 17.79 3.49
C GLN A 286 19.15 16.72 2.40
N TRP A 287 18.36 15.66 2.49
CA TRP A 287 18.18 14.70 1.41
C TRP A 287 17.57 15.37 0.17
N PHE A 288 17.95 14.90 -1.03
CA PHE A 288 17.36 15.37 -2.29
C PHE A 288 17.04 14.21 -3.22
N VAL A 289 16.04 14.39 -4.09
CA VAL A 289 15.66 13.44 -5.12
C VAL A 289 16.65 13.54 -6.27
N LYS A 290 17.45 12.50 -6.46
CA LYS A 290 18.33 12.34 -7.62
C LYS A 290 17.52 12.16 -8.89
N LYS A 291 16.52 11.28 -8.84
CA LYS A 291 15.61 10.93 -9.94
C LYS A 291 14.44 10.10 -9.40
N HIS A 292 13.40 9.96 -10.21
CA HIS A 292 12.33 8.99 -9.97
C HIS A 292 12.02 8.16 -11.24
N LYS A 293 11.36 7.01 -11.06
CA LYS A 293 10.91 6.12 -12.14
C LYS A 293 9.54 5.54 -11.83
N VAL A 294 8.60 5.65 -12.77
CA VAL A 294 7.33 4.91 -12.73
C VAL A 294 7.58 3.43 -13.00
N LEU A 295 7.18 2.56 -12.08
CA LEU A 295 7.29 1.09 -12.21
C LEU A 295 6.02 0.48 -12.77
N SER A 296 4.86 0.94 -12.31
CA SER A 296 3.54 0.54 -12.79
C SER A 296 2.58 1.73 -12.69
N GLN A 297 1.59 1.76 -13.58
CA GLN A 297 0.51 2.74 -13.54
C GLN A 297 -0.73 2.15 -14.21
N GLU A 298 -1.87 2.26 -13.55
CA GLU A 298 -3.16 1.77 -14.03
C GLU A 298 -4.29 2.76 -13.68
N VAL A 299 -5.43 2.65 -14.36
CA VAL A 299 -6.60 3.49 -14.10
C VAL A 299 -7.44 2.86 -13.00
N PHE A 300 -7.70 3.61 -11.92
CA PHE A 300 -8.59 3.18 -10.84
C PHE A 300 -10.04 3.12 -11.34
N ARG A 301 -10.74 2.03 -11.01
CA ARG A 301 -12.16 1.81 -11.36
C ARG A 301 -12.94 1.44 -10.10
N THR A 302 -14.11 2.03 -9.93
CA THR A 302 -15.00 1.76 -8.78
C THR A 302 -15.78 0.45 -8.88
N SER A 303 -15.77 -0.20 -10.05
CA SER A 303 -16.60 -1.37 -10.37
C SER A 303 -16.30 -2.64 -9.56
N GLY A 304 -15.34 -2.60 -8.62
CA GLY A 304 -15.00 -3.73 -7.77
C GLY A 304 -15.06 -3.47 -6.26
N LEU A 305 -15.53 -2.30 -5.80
CA LEU A 305 -15.60 -1.98 -4.36
C LEU A 305 -16.47 -2.96 -3.52
N ALA A 306 -17.35 -3.73 -4.18
CA ALA A 306 -18.19 -4.74 -3.54
C ALA A 306 -17.73 -6.18 -3.83
N HIS A 307 -16.57 -6.39 -4.46
CA HIS A 307 -16.10 -7.74 -4.76
C HIS A 307 -15.43 -8.35 -3.52
N TYR A 308 -15.78 -9.62 -3.28
CA TYR A 308 -15.33 -10.38 -2.11
C TYR A 308 -14.41 -11.50 -2.55
N GLU A 309 -13.22 -11.54 -1.96
CA GLU A 309 -12.28 -12.65 -2.06
C GLU A 309 -11.93 -13.13 -0.65
N PRO A 310 -11.63 -14.42 -0.44
CA PRO A 310 -11.12 -14.90 0.85
C PRO A 310 -9.76 -14.28 1.22
N GLU A 311 -9.49 -14.10 2.53
CA GLU A 311 -8.12 -13.78 2.97
C GLU A 311 -7.19 -14.94 2.63
N SER A 312 -6.01 -14.63 2.07
CA SER A 312 -4.99 -15.65 1.82
C SER A 312 -3.89 -15.61 2.88
N GLY A 313 -3.58 -14.42 3.41
CA GLY A 313 -2.45 -14.16 4.28
C GLY A 313 -2.64 -14.50 5.75
N THR A 314 -3.89 -14.67 6.22
CA THR A 314 -4.19 -14.88 7.65
C THR A 314 -3.51 -16.11 8.24
N MET A 315 -3.34 -17.16 7.41
CA MET A 315 -2.70 -18.40 7.82
C MET A 315 -1.16 -18.36 7.69
N LEU A 316 -0.59 -17.28 7.12
CA LEU A 316 0.85 -17.11 7.06
C LEU A 316 1.42 -16.96 8.46
N GLN A 317 2.66 -17.42 8.63
CA GLN A 317 3.40 -17.21 9.86
C GLN A 317 3.69 -15.73 10.07
N THR A 318 3.71 -15.30 11.34
CA THR A 318 4.07 -13.92 11.67
C THR A 318 5.54 -13.68 11.36
N ILE A 319 5.81 -12.60 10.63
CA ILE A 319 7.15 -12.17 10.30
C ILE A 319 7.64 -11.30 11.45
N TYR A 320 8.56 -11.85 12.22
CA TYR A 320 9.22 -11.13 13.31
C TYR A 320 10.52 -10.50 12.82
N GLN A 321 10.83 -9.32 13.33
CA GLN A 321 12.15 -8.74 13.26
C GLN A 321 13.18 -9.71 13.86
N SER A 322 14.26 -9.98 13.13
CA SER A 322 15.25 -11.02 13.47
C SER A 322 15.93 -10.81 14.83
N ASN A 323 16.10 -9.56 15.26
CA ASN A 323 16.73 -9.15 16.53
C ASN A 323 15.73 -8.49 17.50
N ILE A 324 14.45 -8.86 17.44
CA ILE A 324 13.40 -8.29 18.28
C ILE A 324 13.72 -8.35 19.78
N THR A 325 14.33 -9.44 20.28
CA THR A 325 14.70 -9.57 21.70
C THR A 325 15.70 -8.50 22.13
N THR A 326 16.63 -8.12 21.25
CA THR A 326 17.60 -7.06 21.52
C THR A 326 16.90 -5.70 21.63
N TYR A 327 16.02 -5.36 20.68
CA TYR A 327 15.28 -4.09 20.73
C TYR A 327 14.26 -4.04 21.86
N ALA A 328 13.59 -5.15 22.18
CA ALA A 328 12.74 -5.25 23.35
C ALA A 328 13.52 -5.01 24.65
N GLY A 329 14.74 -5.54 24.76
CA GLY A 329 15.64 -5.28 25.88
C GLY A 329 16.11 -3.82 25.96
N GLN A 330 16.44 -3.21 24.81
CA GLN A 330 16.80 -1.79 24.73
C GLN A 330 15.61 -0.89 25.12
N PHE A 331 14.41 -1.21 24.64
CA PHE A 331 13.18 -0.52 25.00
C PHE A 331 12.93 -0.61 26.51
N ALA A 332 12.98 -1.82 27.07
CA ALA A 332 12.80 -2.07 28.50
C ALA A 332 13.80 -1.26 29.35
N GLN A 333 15.07 -1.24 28.95
CA GLN A 333 16.12 -0.47 29.62
C GLN A 333 15.86 1.04 29.53
N LEU A 334 15.51 1.54 28.34
CA LEU A 334 15.25 2.95 28.09
C LEU A 334 14.11 3.48 28.96
N HIS A 335 13.01 2.71 29.06
CA HIS A 335 11.79 3.10 29.77
C HIS A 335 11.74 2.60 31.22
N ASN A 336 12.84 2.00 31.72
CA ASN A 336 12.91 1.38 33.05
C ASN A 336 11.68 0.49 33.36
N SER A 337 11.28 -0.34 32.39
CA SER A 337 10.05 -1.13 32.44
C SER A 337 10.33 -2.61 32.11
N ASP A 338 9.47 -3.50 32.59
CA ASP A 338 9.49 -4.91 32.16
C ASP A 338 8.76 -5.05 30.82
N TRP A 339 9.46 -5.56 29.80
CA TRP A 339 8.91 -5.72 28.45
C TRP A 339 7.63 -6.56 28.43
N ASN A 340 7.55 -7.64 29.21
CA ASN A 340 6.39 -8.52 29.20
C ASN A 340 5.15 -7.85 29.79
N THR A 341 5.30 -7.20 30.93
CA THR A 341 4.23 -6.45 31.58
C THR A 341 3.78 -5.27 30.71
N TRP A 342 4.74 -4.53 30.16
CA TRP A 342 4.47 -3.38 29.30
C TRP A 342 3.73 -3.79 28.03
N ARG A 343 4.21 -4.82 27.30
CA ARG A 343 3.58 -5.25 26.03
C ARG A 343 2.15 -5.75 26.24
N HIS A 344 1.84 -6.35 27.38
CA HIS A 344 0.47 -6.76 27.72
C HIS A 344 -0.44 -5.54 27.92
N THR A 345 0.02 -4.56 28.69
CA THR A 345 -0.69 -3.29 28.92
C THR A 345 -0.90 -2.53 27.60
N PHE A 346 0.15 -2.42 26.77
CA PHE A 346 0.07 -1.78 25.46
C PHE A 346 -0.93 -2.48 24.53
N ALA A 347 -0.96 -3.81 24.51
CA ALA A 347 -1.90 -4.56 23.70
C ALA A 347 -3.36 -4.26 24.11
N ASP A 348 -3.64 -4.18 25.41
CA ASP A 348 -5.00 -4.02 25.93
C ASP A 348 -5.48 -2.58 25.88
N ASP A 349 -4.67 -1.64 26.34
CA ASP A 349 -5.05 -0.24 26.53
C ASP A 349 -4.84 0.61 25.27
N VAL A 350 -3.95 0.18 24.37
CA VAL A 350 -3.68 0.88 23.10
C VAL A 350 -4.20 0.09 21.92
N VAL A 351 -3.63 -1.09 21.64
CA VAL A 351 -3.90 -1.79 20.37
C VAL A 351 -5.38 -2.14 20.23
N LYS A 352 -5.99 -2.80 21.23
CA LYS A 352 -7.41 -3.16 21.19
C LYS A 352 -8.33 -1.94 21.12
N GLN A 353 -8.05 -0.90 21.91
CA GLN A 353 -8.87 0.31 21.95
C GLN A 353 -8.83 1.07 20.61
N TYR A 354 -7.65 1.21 20.01
CA TYR A 354 -7.49 1.81 18.68
C TYR A 354 -8.20 0.98 17.63
N PHE A 355 -8.02 -0.35 17.66
CA PHE A 355 -8.63 -1.27 16.70
C PHE A 355 -10.15 -1.13 16.69
N MET A 356 -10.79 -1.24 17.86
CA MET A 356 -12.24 -1.12 17.95
C MET A 356 -12.72 0.26 17.48
N LYS A 357 -12.13 1.33 18.00
CA LYS A 357 -12.59 2.70 17.70
C LYS A 357 -12.42 3.07 16.22
N ILE A 358 -11.32 2.65 15.58
CA ILE A 358 -11.07 2.91 14.16
C ILE A 358 -12.02 2.10 13.27
N TYR A 359 -12.25 0.83 13.58
CA TYR A 359 -13.18 0.00 12.81
C TYR A 359 -14.63 0.47 12.93
N ASP A 360 -15.04 0.93 14.11
CA ASP A 360 -16.36 1.55 14.31
C ASP A 360 -16.48 2.84 13.48
N ALA A 361 -15.48 3.73 13.57
CA ALA A 361 -15.46 4.97 12.79
C ALA A 361 -15.47 4.73 11.27
N TRP A 362 -14.77 3.70 10.79
CA TRP A 362 -14.82 3.28 9.40
C TRP A 362 -16.22 2.80 9.00
N SER A 363 -16.81 1.89 9.77
CA SER A 363 -18.13 1.32 9.50
C SER A 363 -19.24 2.39 9.53
N GLU A 364 -19.08 3.43 10.34
CA GLU A 364 -20.01 4.56 10.42
C GLU A 364 -19.72 5.69 9.42
N ASN A 365 -18.62 5.62 8.65
CA ASN A 365 -18.10 6.70 7.82
C ASN A 365 -17.80 8.00 8.62
N LYS A 366 -17.39 7.90 9.89
CA LYS A 366 -17.11 9.02 10.82
C LYS A 366 -15.64 9.07 11.25
N LEU A 367 -14.73 9.14 10.27
CA LEU A 367 -13.29 9.14 10.52
C LEU A 367 -12.80 10.34 11.36
N ASP A 368 -13.53 11.44 11.38
CA ASP A 368 -13.17 12.63 12.17
C ASP A 368 -13.06 12.31 13.68
N GLY A 369 -13.87 11.37 14.18
CA GLY A 369 -13.85 10.95 15.59
C GLY A 369 -12.64 10.11 16.01
N VAL A 370 -11.79 9.73 15.05
CA VAL A 370 -10.53 9.00 15.27
C VAL A 370 -9.32 9.73 14.69
N ARG A 371 -9.49 10.97 14.26
CA ARG A 371 -8.41 11.73 13.61
C ARG A 371 -7.17 11.88 14.50
N ASN A 372 -7.37 11.95 15.82
CA ASN A 372 -6.29 12.02 16.81
C ASN A 372 -5.47 10.73 16.93
N LEU A 373 -5.95 9.62 16.41
CA LEU A 373 -5.33 8.31 16.54
C LEU A 373 -4.45 7.94 15.34
N LEU A 374 -4.55 8.70 14.24
CA LEU A 374 -4.02 8.34 12.93
C LEU A 374 -2.95 9.32 12.48
N SER A 375 -1.91 8.80 11.83
CA SER A 375 -0.99 9.64 11.05
C SER A 375 -1.74 10.30 9.89
N ASP A 376 -1.19 11.40 9.36
CA ASP A 376 -1.77 12.09 8.21
C ASP A 376 -1.95 11.13 7.02
N ARG A 377 -0.90 10.37 6.70
CA ARG A 377 -0.90 9.43 5.57
C ARG A 377 -1.95 8.34 5.70
N LEU A 378 -2.12 7.78 6.91
CA LEU A 378 -3.11 6.72 7.13
C LEU A 378 -4.54 7.29 7.07
N TYR A 379 -4.78 8.46 7.66
CA TYR A 379 -6.08 9.13 7.59
C TYR A 379 -6.45 9.49 6.14
N GLU A 380 -5.52 10.04 5.35
CA GLU A 380 -5.73 10.34 3.93
C GLU A 380 -6.07 9.09 3.11
N SER A 381 -5.37 7.98 3.38
CA SER A 381 -5.66 6.69 2.76
C SER A 381 -7.07 6.18 3.10
N PHE A 382 -7.52 6.36 4.34
CA PHE A 382 -8.88 5.97 4.74
C PHE A 382 -9.94 6.86 4.09
N MET A 383 -9.72 8.18 4.08
CA MET A 383 -10.61 9.13 3.43
C MET A 383 -10.81 8.80 1.96
N PHE A 384 -9.75 8.43 1.24
CA PHE A 384 -9.85 7.99 -0.15
C PHE A 384 -10.82 6.82 -0.33
N TRP A 385 -10.70 5.76 0.47
CA TRP A 385 -11.57 4.59 0.36
C TRP A 385 -13.01 4.87 0.78
N ILE A 386 -13.21 5.64 1.85
CA ILE A 386 -14.55 6.06 2.29
C ILE A 386 -15.22 6.92 1.22
N ASP A 387 -14.50 7.86 0.59
CA ASP A 387 -15.05 8.68 -0.49
C ASP A 387 -15.34 7.85 -1.74
N ALA A 388 -14.51 6.84 -2.05
CA ALA A 388 -14.78 5.89 -3.11
C ALA A 388 -16.10 5.12 -2.85
N TYR A 389 -16.30 4.60 -1.62
CA TYR A 389 -17.57 3.96 -1.23
C TYR A 389 -18.76 4.91 -1.33
N LYS A 390 -18.65 6.12 -0.78
CA LYS A 390 -19.71 7.14 -0.84
C LYS A 390 -20.07 7.49 -2.29
N SER A 391 -19.08 7.66 -3.17
CA SER A 391 -19.30 7.96 -4.59
C SER A 391 -20.02 6.83 -5.33
N ALA A 392 -19.79 5.57 -4.93
CA ALA A 392 -20.47 4.41 -5.45
C ALA A 392 -21.86 4.16 -4.80
N GLY A 393 -22.25 4.97 -3.80
CA GLY A 393 -23.48 4.74 -3.03
C GLY A 393 -23.44 3.49 -2.17
N LEU A 394 -22.24 3.12 -1.72
CA LEU A 394 -21.95 1.92 -0.95
C LEU A 394 -21.45 2.29 0.45
N THR A 395 -21.50 1.36 1.39
CA THR A 395 -20.87 1.47 2.71
C THR A 395 -20.34 0.11 3.13
N ASN A 396 -19.08 0.03 3.53
CA ASN A 396 -18.52 -1.15 4.16
C ASN A 396 -18.92 -1.19 5.64
N ARG A 397 -19.36 -2.36 6.10
CA ARG A 397 -19.82 -2.63 7.47
C ARG A 397 -18.96 -3.73 8.05
N LEU A 398 -18.40 -3.46 9.22
CA LEU A 398 -17.62 -4.38 10.02
C LEU A 398 -18.35 -4.52 11.35
N GLU A 399 -18.93 -5.69 11.60
CA GLU A 399 -19.72 -5.97 12.80
C GLU A 399 -19.18 -7.19 13.55
N ASN A 400 -19.52 -7.30 14.84
CA ASN A 400 -19.10 -8.41 15.71
C ASN A 400 -17.58 -8.66 15.66
N ILE A 401 -16.82 -7.57 15.75
CA ILE A 401 -15.36 -7.63 15.76
C ILE A 401 -14.91 -8.37 17.00
N ASN A 402 -14.09 -9.40 16.78
CA ASN A 402 -13.49 -10.19 17.82
C ASN A 402 -11.98 -10.28 17.59
N ILE A 403 -11.21 -9.64 18.47
CA ILE A 403 -9.74 -9.70 18.46
C ILE A 403 -9.32 -11.01 19.14
N GLN A 404 -8.65 -11.88 18.39
CA GLN A 404 -8.29 -13.23 18.81
C GLN A 404 -6.89 -13.27 19.43
N ASN A 405 -5.93 -12.57 18.82
CA ASN A 405 -4.53 -12.61 19.22
C ASN A 405 -3.79 -11.35 18.77
N ILE A 406 -2.80 -10.92 19.54
CA ILE A 406 -1.91 -9.80 19.20
C ILE A 406 -0.47 -10.27 19.38
N GLN A 407 0.31 -10.23 18.31
CA GLN A 407 1.71 -10.65 18.30
C GLN A 407 2.62 -9.46 18.02
N PHE A 408 3.61 -9.22 18.87
CA PHE A 408 4.58 -8.14 18.68
C PHE A 408 5.62 -8.56 17.64
N ALA A 409 5.55 -7.94 16.47
CA ALA A 409 6.35 -8.31 15.30
C ALA A 409 7.66 -7.53 15.21
N ARG A 410 7.68 -6.26 15.67
CA ARG A 410 8.85 -5.39 15.54
C ARG A 410 8.89 -4.31 16.62
N VAL A 411 10.11 -4.00 17.06
CA VAL A 411 10.43 -2.81 17.86
C VAL A 411 11.54 -2.05 17.14
N ASP A 412 11.32 -0.78 16.85
CA ASP A 412 12.29 0.08 16.20
C ASP A 412 12.50 1.35 17.01
N LEU A 413 13.77 1.70 17.24
CA LEU A 413 14.18 2.84 18.05
C LEU A 413 15.17 3.68 17.24
N ASP A 414 15.00 4.99 17.29
CA ASP A 414 15.97 5.97 16.83
C ASP A 414 16.05 7.15 17.81
N LYS A 415 16.83 8.18 17.48
CA LYS A 415 17.03 9.35 18.36
C LYS A 415 15.73 10.13 18.63
N PHE A 416 14.77 10.11 17.69
CA PHE A 416 13.59 10.96 17.71
C PHE A 416 12.29 10.18 17.89
N TYR A 417 12.23 8.93 17.44
CA TYR A 417 11.03 8.11 17.47
C TYR A 417 11.25 6.71 18.00
N GLU A 418 10.20 6.19 18.60
CA GLU A 418 10.00 4.76 18.82
C GLU A 418 8.80 4.27 18.01
N SER A 419 8.91 3.03 17.53
CA SER A 419 7.89 2.40 16.70
C SER A 419 7.68 0.95 17.12
N ILE A 420 6.42 0.56 17.22
CA ILE A 420 5.99 -0.78 17.64
C ILE A 420 5.06 -1.32 16.56
N THR A 421 5.44 -2.44 15.95
CA THR A 421 4.56 -3.15 15.02
C THR A 421 3.99 -4.39 15.70
N VAL A 422 2.67 -4.52 15.69
CA VAL A 422 1.94 -5.70 16.14
C VAL A 422 1.15 -6.31 15.01
N ARG A 423 1.06 -7.63 14.94
CA ARG A 423 0.10 -8.34 14.10
C ARG A 423 -1.15 -8.64 14.92
N VAL A 424 -2.28 -8.07 14.50
CA VAL A 424 -3.58 -8.28 15.14
C VAL A 424 -4.34 -9.33 14.35
N PHE A 425 -4.71 -10.43 14.99
CA PHE A 425 -5.62 -11.43 14.44
C PHE A 425 -7.01 -11.12 14.93
N ALA A 426 -7.96 -11.02 14.01
CA ALA A 426 -9.34 -10.69 14.33
C ALA A 426 -10.31 -11.45 13.43
N SER A 427 -11.58 -11.40 13.80
CA SER A 427 -12.68 -11.83 12.94
C SER A 427 -13.82 -10.83 13.01
N SER A 428 -14.52 -10.60 11.90
CA SER A 428 -15.73 -9.77 11.88
C SER A 428 -16.69 -10.21 10.78
N LEU A 429 -17.95 -9.81 10.88
CA LEU A 429 -18.85 -9.77 9.73
C LEU A 429 -18.41 -8.60 8.84
N ASP A 430 -17.84 -8.90 7.69
CA ASP A 430 -17.33 -7.93 6.72
C ASP A 430 -18.19 -7.98 5.46
N TYR A 431 -18.93 -6.90 5.21
CA TYR A 431 -19.86 -6.82 4.10
C TYR A 431 -20.09 -5.39 3.62
N VAL A 432 -20.48 -5.25 2.36
CA VAL A 432 -20.80 -3.96 1.75
C VAL A 432 -22.29 -3.87 1.48
N VAL A 433 -22.91 -2.76 1.86
CA VAL A 433 -24.33 -2.48 1.62
C VAL A 433 -24.51 -1.31 0.66
N ASP A 434 -25.61 -1.34 -0.10
CA ASP A 434 -26.10 -0.18 -0.84
C ASP A 434 -26.92 0.78 0.06
N LYS A 435 -27.38 1.89 -0.50
CA LYS A 435 -28.22 2.89 0.20
C LYS A 435 -29.53 2.33 0.79
N ASN A 436 -30.01 1.20 0.28
CA ASN A 436 -31.24 0.55 0.76
C ASN A 436 -30.94 -0.53 1.81
N GLY A 437 -29.67 -0.73 2.18
CA GLY A 437 -29.23 -1.76 3.13
C GLY A 437 -29.05 -3.14 2.51
N ASN A 438 -29.14 -3.29 1.17
CA ASN A 438 -28.92 -4.59 0.55
C ASN A 438 -27.43 -4.91 0.49
N VAL A 439 -27.06 -6.12 0.93
CA VAL A 439 -25.69 -6.62 0.81
C VAL A 439 -25.31 -6.79 -0.66
N LYS A 440 -24.23 -6.15 -1.09
CA LYS A 440 -23.64 -6.22 -2.44
C LYS A 440 -22.34 -7.02 -2.49
N GLY A 441 -21.67 -7.17 -1.34
CA GLY A 441 -20.40 -7.87 -1.21
C GLY A 441 -20.21 -8.39 0.20
N GLY A 442 -19.41 -9.44 0.35
CA GLY A 442 -19.09 -10.02 1.65
C GLY A 442 -20.24 -10.77 2.31
N SER A 443 -20.18 -10.91 3.64
CA SER A 443 -21.17 -11.65 4.41
C SER A 443 -21.52 -10.97 5.72
N ASN A 444 -22.81 -10.66 5.89
CA ASN A 444 -23.39 -10.23 7.17
C ASN A 444 -23.85 -11.41 8.05
N LYS A 445 -23.42 -12.64 7.74
CA LYS A 445 -23.80 -13.86 8.48
C LYS A 445 -22.62 -14.75 8.84
N ARG A 446 -21.54 -14.72 8.07
CA ARG A 446 -20.35 -15.55 8.28
C ARG A 446 -19.19 -14.65 8.65
N PRO A 447 -18.69 -14.74 9.89
CA PRO A 447 -17.48 -14.03 10.27
C PRO A 447 -16.31 -14.44 9.39
N ARG A 448 -15.56 -13.46 8.92
CA ARG A 448 -14.30 -13.63 8.20
C ARG A 448 -13.17 -13.42 9.19
N ALA A 449 -12.29 -14.42 9.33
CA ALA A 449 -11.04 -14.26 10.07
C ALA A 449 -10.01 -13.57 9.20
N PHE A 450 -9.20 -12.71 9.80
CA PHE A 450 -8.15 -11.95 9.13
C PHE A 450 -7.01 -11.55 10.09
N SER A 451 -5.90 -11.08 9.54
CA SER A 451 -4.85 -10.42 10.32
C SER A 451 -4.21 -9.25 9.59
N GLU A 452 -3.69 -8.31 10.38
CA GLU A 452 -3.08 -7.07 9.88
C GLU A 452 -1.91 -6.66 10.77
N TYR A 453 -0.86 -6.10 10.17
CA TYR A 453 0.26 -5.50 10.89
C TYR A 453 -0.01 -4.01 11.12
N TRP A 454 -0.10 -3.62 12.38
CA TRP A 454 -0.36 -2.25 12.83
C TRP A 454 0.93 -1.68 13.41
N THR A 455 1.45 -0.62 12.80
CA THR A 455 2.65 0.08 13.27
C THR A 455 2.26 1.38 13.96
N PHE A 456 2.54 1.44 15.26
CA PHE A 456 2.37 2.62 16.09
C PHE A 456 3.69 3.37 16.22
N ILE A 457 3.63 4.70 16.24
CA ILE A 457 4.79 5.57 16.46
C ILE A 457 4.53 6.52 17.62
N ARG A 458 5.58 6.87 18.34
CA ARG A 458 5.58 7.91 19.37
C ARG A 458 6.94 8.61 19.40
N ARG A 459 6.93 9.90 19.74
CA ARG A 459 8.18 10.65 19.90
C ARG A 459 8.92 10.18 21.14
N MET A 460 10.23 10.04 21.01
CA MET A 460 11.11 9.63 22.11
C MET A 460 10.98 10.58 23.30
N GLY A 461 10.89 10.01 24.51
CA GLY A 461 10.72 10.75 25.77
C GLY A 461 9.27 11.08 26.15
N VAL A 462 8.28 10.67 25.36
CA VAL A 462 6.86 10.80 25.71
C VAL A 462 6.38 9.53 26.41
N GLU A 463 6.13 9.57 27.72
CA GLU A 463 5.83 8.37 28.53
C GLU A 463 4.36 8.23 28.96
N LYS A 464 3.45 9.04 28.42
CA LYS A 464 2.06 9.07 28.89
C LYS A 464 1.27 7.84 28.41
N ASP A 465 1.30 6.76 29.19
CA ASP A 465 0.66 5.48 28.87
C ASP A 465 -0.82 5.33 29.29
N THR A 466 -1.40 6.32 29.96
CA THR A 466 -2.85 6.37 30.24
C THR A 466 -3.57 7.14 29.14
N TYR A 467 -4.33 6.42 28.31
CA TYR A 467 -4.94 6.96 27.09
C TYR A 467 -6.46 7.12 27.22
N ASN A 468 -6.95 8.35 27.12
CA ASN A 468 -8.35 8.59 26.79
C ASN A 468 -8.45 8.92 25.29
N LEU A 469 -8.89 7.95 24.49
CA LEU A 469 -8.99 8.14 23.04
C LEU A 469 -10.02 9.20 22.63
N ALA A 470 -10.92 9.59 23.54
CA ALA A 470 -11.96 10.59 23.32
C ALA A 470 -11.49 12.02 23.60
N THR A 471 -10.22 12.24 23.97
CA THR A 471 -9.67 13.57 24.20
C THR A 471 -8.41 13.86 23.39
N CYS A 472 -8.11 15.14 23.20
CA CYS A 472 -6.86 15.63 22.65
C CYS A 472 -5.71 15.24 23.59
N PRO A 473 -4.67 14.56 23.11
CA PRO A 473 -3.59 14.08 23.97
C PRO A 473 -2.77 15.21 24.60
N ASN A 474 -2.77 16.40 23.97
CA ASN A 474 -2.11 17.60 24.47
C ASN A 474 -2.95 18.35 25.53
N CYS A 475 -4.14 18.84 25.16
CA CYS A 475 -4.93 19.75 26.03
C CYS A 475 -6.09 19.10 26.80
N GLY A 476 -6.44 17.84 26.52
CA GLY A 476 -7.53 17.13 27.18
C GLY A 476 -8.95 17.52 26.73
N ALA A 477 -9.11 18.46 25.80
CA ALA A 477 -10.40 18.77 25.17
C ALA A 477 -10.97 17.56 24.41
N PRO A 478 -12.28 17.47 24.15
CA PRO A 478 -12.85 16.37 23.37
C PRO A 478 -12.18 16.21 21.99
N ALA A 479 -12.01 14.97 21.54
CA ALA A 479 -11.42 14.62 20.25
C ALA A 479 -12.40 14.78 19.07
N ASP A 480 -13.29 15.78 19.13
CA ASP A 480 -14.35 16.03 18.15
C ASP A 480 -13.97 17.08 17.10
N LYS A 481 -12.94 17.89 17.36
CA LYS A 481 -12.48 18.97 16.49
C LYS A 481 -10.97 18.92 16.26
N MET A 482 -10.53 17.89 15.56
CA MET A 482 -9.10 17.67 15.26
C MET A 482 -8.70 18.12 13.85
N GLY A 483 -9.66 18.50 13.00
CA GLY A 483 -9.43 18.92 11.61
C GLY A 483 -8.78 17.85 10.72
N GLN A 484 -8.93 17.93 9.40
CA GLN A 484 -8.31 16.95 8.50
C GLN A 484 -6.77 16.96 8.57
N ALA A 485 -6.17 18.12 8.86
CA ALA A 485 -4.72 18.27 9.06
C ALA A 485 -4.20 17.73 10.40
N GLY A 486 -5.06 17.18 11.26
CA GLY A 486 -4.67 16.65 12.57
C GLY A 486 -4.24 17.74 13.54
N VAL A 487 -4.84 18.93 13.41
CA VAL A 487 -4.62 20.09 14.28
C VAL A 487 -5.84 20.28 15.16
N CYS A 488 -5.66 20.12 16.47
CA CYS A 488 -6.73 20.35 17.44
C CYS A 488 -7.21 21.81 17.40
N GLU A 489 -8.49 22.03 17.12
CA GLU A 489 -9.06 23.40 17.04
C GLU A 489 -9.08 24.11 18.40
N TYR A 490 -9.05 23.37 19.51
CA TYR A 490 -9.05 23.94 20.85
C TYR A 490 -7.68 24.52 21.27
N CYS A 491 -6.58 23.84 20.92
CA CYS A 491 -5.22 24.27 21.33
C CYS A 491 -4.26 24.55 20.17
N GLY A 492 -4.71 24.45 18.92
CA GLY A 492 -3.92 24.75 17.73
C GLY A 492 -2.75 23.79 17.47
N THR A 493 -2.67 22.67 18.18
CA THR A 493 -1.51 21.78 18.14
C THR A 493 -1.72 20.63 17.15
N LYS A 494 -0.68 20.31 16.37
CA LYS A 494 -0.66 19.11 15.53
C LYS A 494 -0.44 17.87 16.39
N ILE A 495 -1.35 16.91 16.31
CA ILE A 495 -1.37 15.72 17.19
C ILE A 495 -1.04 14.41 16.48
N SER A 496 -0.99 14.41 15.15
CA SER A 496 -0.77 13.23 14.31
C SER A 496 0.70 12.79 14.17
N ASN A 497 1.62 13.51 14.82
CA ASN A 497 3.06 13.29 14.71
C ASN A 497 3.64 12.41 15.83
N GLY A 498 2.82 11.91 16.76
CA GLY A 498 3.30 11.14 17.91
C GLY A 498 3.93 11.97 19.04
N ASP A 499 3.81 13.30 19.00
CA ASP A 499 4.43 14.22 19.96
C ASP A 499 3.83 14.14 21.40
N PHE A 500 2.67 13.52 21.57
CA PHE A 500 1.92 13.53 22.85
C PHE A 500 1.43 12.15 23.31
N SER A 501 1.44 11.16 22.41
CA SER A 501 0.84 9.84 22.59
C SER A 501 1.27 8.95 21.41
N TRP A 502 1.04 7.64 21.51
CA TRP A 502 1.05 6.78 20.33
C TRP A 502 0.09 7.28 19.26
N VAL A 503 0.50 7.11 18.00
CA VAL A 503 -0.31 7.32 16.81
C VAL A 503 -0.17 6.09 15.94
N LEU A 504 -1.28 5.56 15.41
CA LEU A 504 -1.24 4.50 14.41
C LEU A 504 -0.77 5.09 13.08
N ALA A 505 0.43 4.70 12.65
CA ALA A 505 1.08 5.28 11.49
C ALA A 505 0.83 4.50 10.20
N ILE A 506 0.78 3.16 10.29
CA ILE A 506 0.71 2.27 9.13
C ILE A 506 -0.15 1.07 9.49
N ILE A 507 -0.97 0.62 8.54
CA ILE A 507 -1.52 -0.73 8.56
C ILE A 507 -1.07 -1.44 7.29
N THR A 508 -0.56 -2.66 7.43
CA THR A 508 -0.06 -3.49 6.32
C THR A 508 -0.74 -4.85 6.35
N GLN A 509 -1.19 -5.34 5.20
CA GLN A 509 -1.70 -6.70 5.04
C GLN A 509 -0.58 -7.74 5.11
N ASP A 510 -0.94 -8.98 5.44
CA ASP A 510 -0.01 -10.10 5.57
C ASP A 510 0.79 -10.37 4.28
N GLU A 511 0.18 -10.18 3.10
CA GLU A 511 0.82 -10.43 1.80
C GLU A 511 1.85 -9.35 1.42
N VAL A 512 1.72 -8.18 2.03
CA VAL A 512 2.54 -6.98 1.75
C VAL A 512 3.65 -6.82 2.80
N TYR A 513 3.36 -7.18 4.05
CA TYR A 513 4.32 -7.03 5.15
C TYR A 513 5.55 -7.91 4.90
N SER A 514 6.74 -7.30 5.01
CA SER A 514 8.01 -8.00 4.77
C SER A 514 8.92 -8.06 5.99
N GLY A 515 8.51 -7.47 7.11
CA GLY A 515 9.31 -7.28 8.34
C GLY A 515 9.48 -5.83 8.73
#